data_AF-A0A2A5AWP0-F1
#
_entry.id   AF-A0A2A5AWP0-F1
#
_cell.length_a   1.000
_cell.length_b   1.000
_cell.length_c   1.000
_cell.angle_alpha   90.00
_cell.angle_beta   90.00
_cell.angle_gamma   90.00
#
_symmetry.space_group_name_H-M   'P 1'
#
loop_
_entity.id
_entity.type
_entity.pdbx_description
1 polymer ?
#
loop_
_entity_poly.entity_id
_entity_poly.type
_entity_poly.pdbx_seq_one_letter_code
_entity_poly.pdbx_strand_id
1 'polypeptide(L)'
;MSLETKIEMIGNPSSEFFISDYELHDLLTDDADWNAECWDFQRPGLEQFTKKLSKLYVVSNGAFTFQAIWSGDEPTKIVNLSISEFLKIVRSNQIGTKTKYVVVGGT
;
A
#
# COMPACT_ATOMS: atom_id res chain seq x y z
N MET A 1 -3.56 -16.43 -9.30
CA MET A 1 -3.07 -15.04 -9.33
C MET A 1 -3.76 -14.31 -8.20
N SER A 2 -3.04 -13.48 -7.46
CA SER A 2 -3.52 -12.81 -6.26
C SER A 2 -3.09 -11.34 -6.29
N LEU A 3 -3.64 -10.55 -5.37
CA LEU A 3 -3.12 -9.22 -5.09
C LEU A 3 -1.81 -9.35 -4.33
N GLU A 4 -0.75 -8.69 -4.81
CA GLU A 4 0.54 -8.60 -4.12
C GLU A 4 0.70 -7.23 -3.48
N THR A 5 1.03 -7.23 -2.18
CA THR A 5 1.38 -6.00 -1.46
C THR A 5 2.89 -5.91 -1.31
N LYS A 6 3.52 -4.86 -1.85
CA LYS A 6 4.97 -4.65 -1.73
C LYS A 6 5.25 -3.35 -1.01
N ILE A 7 6.18 -3.41 -0.05
CA ILE A 7 6.65 -2.24 0.68
C ILE A 7 8.17 -2.25 0.75
N GLU A 8 8.80 -1.18 0.26
CA GLU A 8 10.26 -1.05 0.21
C GLU A 8 10.69 0.15 1.06
N MET A 9 11.65 -0.01 1.97
CA MET A 9 12.19 1.12 2.72
C MET A 9 13.17 1.92 1.85
N ILE A 10 13.06 3.25 1.87
CA ILE A 10 13.95 4.11 1.07
C ILE A 10 15.23 4.35 1.87
N GLY A 11 16.40 4.10 1.26
CA GLY A 11 17.71 4.36 1.86
C GLY A 11 18.32 3.18 2.64
N ASN A 12 17.63 2.05 2.74
CA ASN A 12 18.21 0.80 3.25
C ASN A 12 18.13 -0.30 2.18
N PRO A 13 19.19 -0.50 1.38
CA PRO A 13 19.18 -1.41 0.23
C PRO A 13 19.06 -2.89 0.58
N SER A 14 19.07 -3.24 1.88
CA SER A 14 18.99 -4.62 2.37
C SER A 14 17.66 -4.97 3.04
N SER A 15 16.72 -4.03 3.14
CA SER A 15 15.45 -4.22 3.86
C SER A 15 14.24 -4.00 2.96
N GLU A 16 14.03 -4.92 2.02
CA GLU A 16 12.67 -5.19 1.55
C GLU A 16 11.92 -5.82 2.74
N PHE A 17 11.08 -5.03 3.39
CA PHE A 17 10.17 -5.57 4.40
C PHE A 17 8.94 -6.08 3.68
N PHE A 18 8.92 -7.37 3.39
CA PHE A 18 7.72 -8.07 2.96
C PHE A 18 6.76 -8.14 4.15
N ILE A 19 5.87 -7.16 4.26
CA ILE A 19 4.64 -7.37 5.02
C ILE A 19 3.84 -8.37 4.18
N SER A 20 3.84 -9.63 4.63
CA SER A 20 3.09 -10.78 4.11
C SER A 20 2.17 -10.44 2.95
N ASP A 21 2.54 -10.94 1.77
CA ASP A 21 1.97 -10.62 0.45
C ASP A 21 0.44 -10.71 0.35
N TYR A 22 -0.23 -11.35 1.31
CA TYR A 22 -1.65 -11.70 1.29
C TYR A 22 -2.55 -10.85 2.19
N GLU A 23 -2.01 -9.96 3.03
CA GLU A 23 -2.86 -9.25 4.02
C GLU A 23 -3.94 -8.39 3.35
N LEU A 24 -3.64 -7.68 2.25
CA LEU A 24 -4.66 -6.94 1.51
C LEU A 24 -5.48 -7.84 0.59
N HIS A 25 -4.93 -8.96 0.12
CA HIS A 25 -5.66 -9.90 -0.73
C HIS A 25 -6.88 -10.47 0.02
N ASP A 26 -6.68 -10.88 1.28
CA ASP A 26 -7.73 -11.41 2.14
C ASP A 26 -8.78 -10.35 2.53
N LEU A 27 -8.47 -9.07 2.30
CA LEU A 27 -9.37 -7.96 2.57
C LEU A 27 -10.14 -7.50 1.34
N LEU A 28 -9.90 -8.06 0.15
CA LEU A 28 -10.68 -7.70 -1.04
C LEU A 28 -12.16 -8.04 -0.82
N THR A 29 -13.04 -7.17 -1.31
CA THR A 29 -14.46 -7.49 -1.42
C THR A 29 -14.70 -8.43 -2.60
N ASP A 30 -15.84 -9.12 -2.60
CA ASP A 30 -16.24 -9.96 -3.73
C ASP A 30 -16.41 -9.15 -5.03
N ASP A 31 -16.71 -7.84 -4.91
CA ASP A 31 -16.88 -6.91 -6.03
C ASP A 31 -15.57 -6.26 -6.52
N ALA A 32 -14.41 -6.65 -5.96
CA ALA A 32 -13.14 -6.03 -6.35
C ALA A 32 -12.74 -6.38 -7.79
N ASP A 33 -12.46 -5.35 -8.59
CA ASP A 33 -12.06 -5.48 -10.00
C ASP A 33 -10.62 -4.99 -10.20
N TRP A 34 -9.76 -5.84 -10.78
CA TRP A 34 -8.38 -5.50 -11.10
C TRP A 34 -8.25 -4.43 -12.20
N ASN A 35 -9.32 -4.15 -12.96
CA ASN A 35 -9.36 -3.08 -13.95
C ASN A 35 -9.91 -1.76 -13.39
N ALA A 36 -10.44 -1.74 -12.17
CA ALA A 36 -10.91 -0.51 -11.53
C ALA A 36 -9.73 0.43 -11.26
N GLU A 37 -10.02 1.72 -11.06
CA GLU A 37 -8.97 2.69 -10.70
C GLU A 37 -8.39 2.40 -9.31
N CYS A 38 -9.26 2.00 -8.37
CA CYS A 38 -8.90 1.66 -6.99
C CYS A 38 -9.38 0.25 -6.64
N TRP A 39 -8.62 -0.43 -5.78
CA TRP A 39 -9.08 -1.64 -5.12
C TRP A 39 -10.25 -1.34 -4.18
N ASP A 40 -11.13 -2.31 -4.04
CA ASP A 40 -12.19 -2.29 -3.04
C ASP A 40 -11.89 -3.31 -1.93
N PHE A 41 -11.66 -2.80 -0.72
CA PHE A 41 -11.38 -3.61 0.46
C PHE A 41 -12.46 -3.50 1.54
N GLN A 42 -12.55 -4.54 2.35
CA GLN A 42 -13.31 -4.56 3.60
C GLN A 42 -12.74 -3.52 4.59
N ARG A 43 -13.54 -2.48 4.88
CA ARG A 43 -13.16 -1.35 5.74
C ARG A 43 -12.59 -1.74 7.12
N PRO A 44 -13.14 -2.73 7.85
CA PRO A 44 -12.59 -3.10 9.17
C PRO A 44 -11.13 -3.57 9.11
N GLY A 45 -10.74 -4.25 8.02
CA GLY A 45 -9.35 -4.68 7.81
C GLY A 45 -8.40 -3.51 7.52
N LEU A 46 -8.86 -2.53 6.73
CA LEU A 46 -8.08 -1.35 6.39
C LEU A 46 -7.70 -0.49 7.60
N GLU A 47 -8.53 -0.44 8.64
CA GLU A 47 -8.18 0.29 9.88
C GLU A 47 -6.98 -0.34 10.60
N GLN A 48 -6.94 -1.67 10.66
CA GLN A 48 -5.80 -2.38 11.26
C GLN A 48 -4.55 -2.22 10.40
N PHE A 49 -4.71 -2.33 9.08
CA PHE A 49 -3.63 -2.14 8.12
C PHE A 49 -3.01 -0.74 8.22
N THR A 50 -3.84 0.30 8.32
CA THR A 50 -3.41 1.69 8.51
C THR A 50 -2.51 1.85 9.75
N LYS A 51 -2.86 1.21 10.87
CA LYS A 51 -2.04 1.25 12.10
C LYS A 51 -0.67 0.59 11.90
N LYS A 52 -0.60 -0.49 11.11
CA LYS A 52 0.66 -1.14 10.74
C LYS A 52 1.52 -0.22 9.89
N LEU A 53 0.93 0.44 8.89
CA LEU A 53 1.62 1.41 8.04
C LEU A 53 2.21 2.58 8.83
N SER A 54 1.50 3.10 9.84
CA SER A 54 2.05 4.15 10.71
C SER A 54 3.29 3.69 11.47
N LYS A 55 3.30 2.45 11.97
CA LYS A 55 4.49 1.87 12.64
C LYS A 55 5.62 1.64 11.64
N LEU A 56 5.29 1.15 10.45
CA LEU A 56 6.25 0.91 9.37
C LEU A 56 6.95 2.21 8.95
N TYR A 57 6.21 3.31 8.87
CA TYR A 57 6.77 4.63 8.59
C TYR A 57 7.84 5.04 9.62
N VAL A 58 7.61 4.79 10.90
CA VAL A 58 8.58 5.10 11.97
C VAL A 58 9.84 4.25 11.83
N VAL A 59 9.71 2.94 11.60
CA VAL A 59 10.88 2.04 11.47
C VAL A 59 11.63 2.20 10.14
N SER A 60 10.97 2.71 9.11
CA SER A 60 11.57 3.05 7.80
C SER A 60 12.23 4.43 7.78
N ASN A 61 12.47 5.03 8.95
CA ASN A 61 13.07 6.36 9.09
C ASN A 61 12.31 7.44 8.28
N GLY A 62 10.98 7.30 8.19
CA GLY A 62 10.10 8.25 7.55
C GLY A 62 10.04 8.16 6.02
N ALA A 63 10.43 7.04 5.43
CA ALA A 63 10.38 6.88 3.97
C ALA A 63 10.20 5.42 3.50
N PHE A 64 9.14 5.15 2.74
CA PHE A 64 8.92 3.86 2.09
C PHE A 64 8.17 4.01 0.75
N THR A 65 8.25 3.00 -0.11
CA THR A 65 7.36 2.83 -1.26
C THR A 65 6.29 1.80 -0.93
N PHE A 66 5.09 1.97 -1.48
CA PHE A 66 4.00 1.02 -1.32
C PHE A 66 3.33 0.76 -2.66
N GLN A 67 2.97 -0.49 -2.91
CA GLN A 67 2.10 -0.88 -4.01
C GLN A 67 1.23 -2.07 -3.61
N ALA A 68 -0.02 -2.07 -4.07
CA ALA A 68 -0.91 -3.22 -4.04
C ALA A 68 -1.30 -3.48 -5.50
N ILE A 69 -0.67 -4.46 -6.15
CA ILE A 69 -0.80 -4.68 -7.60
C ILE A 69 -1.11 -6.16 -7.83
N TRP A 70 -1.92 -6.44 -8.85
CA TRP A 70 -2.21 -7.81 -9.22
C TRP A 70 -0.93 -8.54 -9.65
N SER A 71 -0.72 -9.77 -9.22
CA SER A 71 0.48 -10.54 -9.56
C SER A 71 0.69 -10.59 -11.08
N GLY A 72 1.86 -10.11 -11.53
CA GLY A 72 2.24 -10.02 -12.95
C GLY A 72 2.03 -8.64 -13.60
N ASP A 73 1.32 -7.73 -12.93
CA ASP A 73 1.15 -6.34 -13.40
C ASP A 73 2.30 -5.43 -12.95
N GLU A 74 2.48 -4.31 -13.67
CA GLU A 74 3.42 -3.24 -13.33
C GLU A 74 2.67 -1.94 -13.00
N PRO A 75 3.20 -1.10 -12.09
CA PRO A 75 2.61 0.21 -11.82
C PRO A 75 2.72 1.11 -13.05
N THR A 76 1.62 1.73 -13.45
CA THR A 76 1.57 2.72 -14.54
C THR A 76 1.55 4.16 -14.02
N LYS A 77 1.32 4.33 -12.71
CA LYS A 77 1.25 5.63 -12.03
C LYS A 77 2.16 5.63 -10.82
N ILE A 78 2.91 6.72 -10.64
CA ILE A 78 3.72 6.96 -9.44
C ILE A 78 3.20 8.22 -8.77
N VAL A 79 2.95 8.15 -7.46
CA VAL A 79 2.46 9.29 -6.66
C VAL A 79 3.38 9.51 -5.47
N ASN A 80 3.90 10.72 -5.34
CA ASN A 80 4.69 11.14 -4.17
C ASN A 80 3.79 11.88 -3.20
N LEU A 81 3.82 11.50 -1.93
CA LEU A 81 2.94 12.07 -0.91
C LEU A 81 3.50 11.86 0.51
N SER A 82 2.96 12.62 1.45
CA SER A 82 3.26 12.49 2.87
C SER A 82 2.57 11.27 3.49
N ILE A 83 3.05 10.83 4.67
CA ILE A 83 2.39 9.74 5.40
C ILE A 83 0.93 10.07 5.75
N SER A 84 0.60 11.32 6.07
CA SER A 84 -0.77 11.70 6.44
C SER A 84 -1.73 11.58 5.24
N GLU A 85 -1.28 11.99 4.05
CA GLU A 85 -2.02 11.81 2.80
C GLU A 85 -2.17 10.34 2.45
N PHE A 86 -1.11 9.54 2.64
CA PHE A 86 -1.17 8.10 2.35
C PHE A 86 -2.20 7.40 3.24
N LEU A 87 -2.16 7.64 4.54
CA LEU A 87 -3.09 7.04 5.48
C LEU A 87 -4.53 7.49 5.20
N LYS A 88 -4.74 8.70 4.67
CA LYS A 88 -6.06 9.15 4.21
C LYS A 88 -6.55 8.33 3.02
N ILE A 89 -5.69 8.05 2.04
CA ILE A 89 -6.00 7.20 0.88
C ILE A 89 -6.41 5.79 1.34
N VAL A 90 -5.60 5.17 2.20
CA VAL A 90 -5.87 3.83 2.73
C VAL A 90 -7.20 3.80 3.49
N ARG A 91 -7.44 4.75 4.40
CA ARG A 91 -8.70 4.82 5.17
C ARG A 91 -9.93 5.11 4.30
N SER A 92 -9.74 5.79 3.18
CA SER A 92 -10.82 6.13 2.25
C SER A 92 -11.08 5.02 1.22
N ASN A 93 -10.34 3.90 1.29
CA ASN A 93 -10.44 2.79 0.33
C ASN A 93 -10.14 3.26 -1.12
N GLN A 94 -9.08 4.05 -1.28
CA GLN A 94 -8.68 4.66 -2.57
C GLN A 94 -7.29 4.22 -3.03
N ILE A 95 -6.89 3.00 -2.64
CA ILE A 95 -5.59 2.45 -3.06
C ILE A 95 -5.70 2.05 -4.54
N GLY A 96 -4.87 2.65 -5.39
CA GLY A 96 -4.89 2.44 -6.83
C GLY A 96 -4.40 1.05 -7.24
N THR A 97 -5.05 0.45 -8.23
CA THR A 97 -4.75 -0.91 -8.73
C THR A 97 -3.41 -1.01 -9.48
N LYS A 98 -2.95 0.10 -10.06
CA LYS A 98 -1.70 0.22 -10.83
C LYS A 98 -0.83 1.39 -10.36
N THR A 99 -0.93 1.72 -9.07
CA THR A 99 -0.24 2.88 -8.49
C THR A 99 0.87 2.46 -7.55
N LYS A 100 2.08 2.99 -7.77
CA LYS A 100 3.17 2.99 -6.78
C LYS A 100 3.14 4.30 -6.01
N TYR A 101 3.05 4.20 -4.70
CA TYR A 101 3.09 5.32 -3.78
C TYR A 101 4.49 5.45 -3.22
N VAL A 102 5.07 6.64 -3.32
CA VAL A 102 6.33 7.00 -2.69
C VAL A 102 5.98 7.87 -1.50
N VAL A 103 6.06 7.27 -0.32
CA VAL A 103 5.69 7.91 0.95
C VAL A 103 6.96 8.42 1.60
N VAL A 104 7.09 9.73 1.64
CA VAL A 104 8.24 10.42 2.24
C VAL A 104 7.73 11.52 3.16
N GLY A 105 8.40 11.71 4.30
CA GLY A 105 8.36 12.95 5.09
C GLY A 105 7.00 13.62 5.28
N GLY A 106 6.41 13.45 6.46
CA GLY A 106 5.64 14.50 7.14
C GLY A 106 6.28 14.69 8.51
N THR A 107 6.89 15.85 8.74
CA THR A 107 7.26 16.30 10.08
C THR A 107 6.01 16.78 10.82
#